data_AF-A0A4Y2LWV7-F1
#
_entry.id   AF-A0A4Y2LWV7-F1
#
_cell.length_a   1.000
_cell.length_b   1.000
_cell.length_c   1.000
_cell.angle_alpha   90.00
_cell.angle_beta   90.00
_cell.angle_gamma   90.00
#
_symmetry.space_group_name_H-M   'P 1'
#
loop_
_entity.id
_entity.type
_entity.pdbx_description
1 polymer ?
#
loop_
_entity_poly.entity_id
_entity_poly.type
_entity_poly.pdbx_seq_one_letter_code
_entity_poly.pdbx_strand_id
1 'polypeptide(L)'
;MSLYLTLPSDNSMAYFPENKISHYITRLPSPLQLHGEWELALTQFIYPRNWYNVNEKNNLIGFDLGDNKVIGRRVPSGFYETVPDILKGIALEEFRDKITFKFNESTK
;
A
#
# COMPACT_ATOMS: atom_id res chain seq x y z
N MET A 1 19.43 20.62 25.38
CA MET A 1 18.43 21.24 24.49
C MET A 1 17.95 20.17 23.54
N SER A 2 16.65 20.04 23.30
CA SER A 2 16.09 19.05 22.36
C SER A 2 15.42 19.77 21.19
N LEU A 3 15.60 19.25 19.98
CA LEU A 3 15.02 19.78 18.75
C LEU A 3 14.13 18.72 18.12
N TYR A 4 13.00 19.14 17.57
CA TYR A 4 12.11 18.27 16.80
C TYR A 4 12.05 18.77 15.35
N LEU A 5 12.27 17.87 14.40
CA LEU A 5 12.25 18.18 12.97
C LEU A 5 11.22 17.32 12.24
N THR A 6 10.44 17.98 11.41
CA THR A 6 9.56 17.31 10.43
C THR A 6 10.14 17.53 9.04
N LEU A 7 10.49 16.45 8.35
CA LEU A 7 11.14 16.46 7.04
C LEU A 7 10.21 15.84 5.99
N PRO A 8 9.23 16.58 5.47
CA PRO A 8 8.28 16.06 4.48
C PRO A 8 8.94 15.86 3.11
N SER A 9 8.54 14.79 2.41
CA SER A 9 9.14 14.36 1.15
C SER A 9 8.73 15.18 -0.07
N ASP A 10 7.61 15.89 0.01
CA ASP A 10 7.04 16.73 -1.05
C ASP A 10 7.48 18.20 -0.94
N ASN A 11 8.15 18.57 0.15
CA ASN A 11 8.70 19.89 0.30
C ASN A 11 10.02 19.99 -0.46
N SER A 12 10.30 21.16 -1.03
CA SER A 12 11.53 21.45 -1.80
C SER A 12 11.63 20.89 -3.22
N MET A 13 10.52 20.42 -3.83
CA MET A 13 10.50 20.06 -5.26
C MET A 13 10.99 21.21 -6.18
N ALA A 14 10.78 22.47 -5.78
CA ALA A 14 11.27 23.63 -6.52
C ALA A 14 12.80 23.78 -6.50
N TYR A 15 13.49 23.20 -5.51
CA TYR A 15 14.95 23.25 -5.36
C TYR A 15 15.62 21.92 -5.72
N PHE A 16 14.92 20.82 -5.52
CA PHE A 16 15.35 19.46 -5.82
C PHE A 16 14.28 18.76 -6.67
N PRO A 17 14.21 19.03 -7.98
CA PRO A 17 13.16 18.49 -8.86
C PRO A 17 13.16 16.95 -8.96
N GLU A 18 14.31 16.32 -8.68
CA GLU A 18 14.50 14.86 -8.72
C GLU A 18 14.03 14.14 -7.45
N ASN A 19 13.50 14.87 -6.46
CA ASN A 19 12.99 14.27 -5.22
C ASN A 19 11.89 13.24 -5.54
N LYS A 20 12.00 12.07 -4.92
CA LYS A 20 11.00 11.01 -4.93
C LYS A 20 10.50 10.79 -3.51
N ILE A 21 9.29 10.26 -3.36
CA ILE A 21 8.72 9.99 -2.03
C ILE A 21 9.64 9.08 -1.19
N SER A 22 10.34 8.13 -1.81
CA SER A 22 11.27 7.22 -1.14
C SER A 22 12.73 7.72 -1.06
N HIS A 23 13.06 8.86 -1.70
CA HIS A 23 14.41 9.42 -1.71
C HIS A 23 14.35 10.92 -1.98
N TYR A 24 14.53 11.72 -0.94
CA TYR A 24 14.34 13.16 -1.03
C TYR A 24 15.32 13.93 -0.14
N ILE A 25 15.52 15.20 -0.51
CA ILE A 25 16.24 16.19 0.27
C ILE A 25 15.27 17.32 0.63
N THR A 26 15.18 17.66 1.92
CA THR A 26 14.35 18.79 2.40
C THR A 26 15.24 20.00 2.64
N ARG A 27 14.90 21.14 2.02
CA ARG A 27 15.49 22.44 2.35
C ARG A 27 14.86 22.98 3.63
N LEU A 28 15.69 23.22 4.63
CA LEU A 28 15.26 23.84 5.88
C LEU A 28 15.09 25.37 5.70
N PRO A 29 14.15 26.02 6.41
CA PRO A 29 13.96 27.47 6.34
C PRO A 29 15.18 28.28 6.78
N SER A 30 15.98 27.73 7.71
CA SER A 30 17.24 28.30 8.16
C SER A 30 18.29 27.21 8.42
N PRO A 31 19.59 27.53 8.33
CA PRO A 31 20.65 26.59 8.66
C PRO A 31 20.58 26.16 10.14
N LEU A 32 20.74 24.86 10.36
CA LEU A 32 20.75 24.29 11.71
C LEU A 32 22.17 24.30 12.28
N GLN A 33 22.37 25.05 13.35
CA GLN A 33 23.64 25.12 14.08
C GLN A 33 23.65 24.04 15.16
N LEU A 34 24.30 22.91 14.87
CA LEU A 34 24.47 21.79 15.79
C LEU A 34 25.92 21.79 16.29
N HIS A 35 26.12 22.04 17.59
CA HIS A 35 27.44 22.00 18.24
C HIS A 35 27.57 20.74 19.11
N GLY A 36 28.73 20.09 19.09
CA GLY A 36 28.99 18.88 19.85
C GLY A 36 28.36 17.62 19.24
N GLU A 37 28.27 16.56 20.04
CA GLU A 37 27.65 15.29 19.63
C GLU A 37 26.16 15.30 19.92
N TRP A 38 25.40 14.67 19.02
CA TRP A 38 23.93 14.61 19.09
C TRP A 38 23.46 13.17 18.97
N GLU A 39 22.47 12.83 19.78
CA GLU A 39 21.70 11.60 19.63
C GLU A 39 20.41 11.91 18.85
N LEU A 40 20.08 11.03 17.92
CA LEU A 40 18.91 11.18 17.05
C LEU A 40 17.95 10.02 17.30
N ALA A 41 16.67 10.35 17.47
CA ALA A 41 15.60 9.37 17.56
C ALA A 41 14.60 9.60 16.42
N LEU A 42 14.28 8.54 15.68
CA LEU A 42 13.20 8.56 14.70
C LEU A 42 11.87 8.43 15.46
N THR A 43 11.05 9.48 15.40
CA THR A 43 9.74 9.50 16.09
C THR A 43 8.62 9.03 15.18
N GLN A 44 8.66 9.39 13.90
CA GLN A 44 7.65 9.03 12.91
C GLN A 44 8.25 9.03 11.50
N PHE A 45 7.80 8.10 10.66
CA PHE A 45 8.04 8.11 9.22
C PHE A 45 6.79 7.63 8.48
N ILE A 46 6.68 8.01 7.21
CA ILE A 46 5.63 7.53 6.30
C ILE A 46 6.32 6.66 5.26
N TYR A 47 5.89 5.41 5.15
CA TYR A 47 6.34 4.50 4.11
C TYR A 47 5.18 4.20 3.16
N PRO A 48 5.20 4.73 1.92
CA PRO A 48 4.16 4.44 0.96
C PRO A 48 4.33 3.00 0.48
N ARG A 49 3.35 2.15 0.80
CA ARG A 49 3.21 0.80 0.27
C ARG A 49 1.98 0.75 -0.63
N ASN A 50 2.11 0.15 -1.80
CA ASN A 50 0.94 -0.16 -2.63
C ASN A 50 0.27 -1.41 -2.05
N TRP A 51 -0.93 -1.24 -1.47
CA TRP A 51 -1.80 -2.35 -1.08
C TRP A 51 -2.94 -2.50 -2.07
N TYR A 52 -3.39 -3.74 -2.26
CA TYR A 52 -4.63 -4.01 -2.96
C TYR A 52 -5.79 -3.79 -1.99
N ASN A 53 -6.58 -2.74 -2.25
CA ASN A 53 -7.64 -2.31 -1.35
C ASN A 53 -8.99 -2.88 -1.78
N VAL A 54 -9.59 -3.71 -0.93
CA VAL A 54 -10.98 -4.16 -1.06
C VAL A 54 -11.81 -3.42 -0.02
N ASN A 55 -12.90 -2.79 -0.44
CA ASN A 55 -13.85 -2.07 0.40
C ASN A 55 -15.27 -2.58 0.14
N GLU A 56 -16.22 -2.18 0.99
CA GLU A 56 -17.61 -2.65 0.93
C GLU A 56 -18.33 -2.34 -0.38
N LYS A 57 -17.81 -1.40 -1.20
CA LYS A 57 -18.39 -1.03 -2.49
C LYS A 57 -17.83 -1.86 -3.65
N ASN A 58 -16.66 -2.48 -3.51
CA ASN A 58 -15.99 -3.24 -4.57
C ASN A 58 -15.68 -4.70 -4.18
N ASN A 59 -16.32 -5.22 -3.13
CA ASN A 59 -16.03 -6.55 -2.61
C ASN A 59 -16.94 -7.68 -3.10
N LEU A 60 -17.94 -7.38 -3.94
CA LEU A 60 -18.84 -8.40 -4.48
C LEU A 60 -18.22 -9.06 -5.72
N ILE A 61 -18.16 -10.38 -5.71
CA ILE A 61 -17.71 -11.20 -6.83
C ILE A 61 -18.83 -12.16 -7.21
N GLY A 62 -19.17 -12.19 -8.49
CA GLY A 62 -20.09 -13.13 -9.10
C GLY A 62 -19.36 -14.07 -10.04
N PHE A 63 -19.65 -15.35 -9.97
CA PHE A 63 -19.15 -16.35 -10.91
C PHE A 63 -20.23 -17.38 -11.23
N ASP A 64 -20.14 -17.98 -12.41
CA ASP A 64 -21.02 -19.03 -12.91
C ASP A 64 -20.15 -20.25 -13.24
N LEU A 65 -20.59 -21.44 -12.82
CA LEU A 65 -19.88 -22.70 -13.04
C LEU A 65 -20.32 -23.42 -14.32
N GLY A 66 -21.06 -22.73 -15.19
CA GLY A 66 -21.61 -23.26 -16.43
C GLY A 66 -23.03 -23.82 -16.29
N ASP A 67 -23.68 -23.61 -15.15
CA ASP A 67 -25.06 -24.02 -14.87
C ASP A 67 -26.07 -22.87 -15.00
N ASN A 68 -25.63 -21.72 -15.52
CA ASN A 68 -26.42 -20.48 -15.63
C ASN A 68 -26.87 -19.93 -14.26
N LYS A 69 -26.20 -20.32 -13.18
CA LYS A 69 -26.50 -19.87 -11.83
C LYS A 69 -25.34 -19.05 -11.29
N VAL A 70 -25.55 -17.73 -11.25
CA VAL A 70 -24.56 -16.82 -10.67
C VAL A 70 -24.50 -17.00 -9.15
N ILE A 71 -23.33 -17.32 -8.64
CA ILE A 71 -23.02 -17.36 -7.21
C ILE A 71 -22.30 -16.07 -6.84
N GLY A 72 -22.92 -15.30 -5.93
CA GLY A 72 -22.35 -14.07 -5.40
C GLY A 72 -21.68 -14.28 -4.05
N ARG A 73 -20.45 -13.78 -3.88
CA ARG A 73 -19.71 -13.80 -2.60
C ARG A 73 -19.04 -12.45 -2.35
N ARG A 74 -18.86 -12.12 -1.07
CA ARG A 74 -18.14 -10.92 -0.65
C ARG A 74 -16.75 -11.28 -0.15
N VAL A 75 -15.73 -10.64 -0.70
CA VAL A 75 -14.37 -10.68 -0.15
C VAL A 75 -14.34 -9.80 1.10
N PRO A 76 -13.63 -10.19 2.17
CA PRO A 76 -13.48 -9.33 3.33
C PRO A 76 -12.86 -7.98 2.93
N SER A 77 -13.43 -6.88 3.42
CA SER A 77 -12.81 -5.58 3.22
C SER A 77 -11.50 -5.49 4.00
N GLY A 78 -10.48 -4.90 3.40
CA GLY A 78 -9.15 -4.84 4.00
C GLY A 78 -8.05 -4.52 3.01
N PHE A 79 -6.83 -4.55 3.54
CA PHE A 79 -5.59 -4.31 2.83
C PHE A 79 -4.94 -5.67 2.54
N TYR A 80 -4.77 -5.97 1.25
CA TYR A 80 -4.14 -7.20 0.80
C TYR A 80 -2.76 -6.88 0.23
N GLU A 81 -1.75 -7.65 0.65
CA GLU A 81 -0.37 -7.42 0.22
C GLU A 81 -0.16 -7.89 -1.23
N THR A 82 -0.78 -9.01 -1.60
CA THR A 82 -0.65 -9.59 -2.94
C THR A 82 -2.01 -9.95 -3.53
N VAL A 83 -2.10 -10.08 -4.87
CA VAL A 83 -3.32 -10.59 -5.54
C VAL A 83 -3.69 -12.00 -5.05
N PRO A 84 -2.74 -12.95 -4.88
CA PRO A 84 -3.02 -14.22 -4.22
C PRO A 84 -3.70 -14.13 -2.86
N ASP A 85 -3.42 -13.11 -2.05
CA ASP A 85 -4.10 -12.95 -0.75
C ASP A 85 -5.56 -12.56 -0.90
N ILE A 86 -5.89 -11.78 -1.94
CA ILE A 86 -7.29 -11.53 -2.33
C ILE A 86 -7.94 -12.85 -2.77
N LEU A 87 -7.25 -13.65 -3.59
CA LEU A 87 -7.75 -14.94 -4.07
C LEU A 87 -8.02 -15.92 -2.92
N LYS A 88 -7.22 -15.92 -1.84
CA LYS A 88 -7.51 -16.70 -0.63
C LYS A 88 -8.79 -16.24 0.07
N GLY A 89 -9.05 -14.93 0.10
CA GLY A 89 -10.30 -14.38 0.60
C GLY A 89 -11.53 -14.72 -0.26
N ILE A 90 -11.31 -15.09 -1.52
CA ILE A 90 -12.32 -15.60 -2.45
C ILE A 90 -12.51 -17.11 -2.32
N ALA A 91 -11.45 -17.83 -1.92
CA ALA A 91 -11.40 -19.29 -1.99
C ALA A 91 -12.62 -19.93 -1.33
N LEU A 92 -13.34 -20.71 -2.13
CA LEU A 92 -14.53 -21.42 -1.72
C LEU A 92 -14.11 -22.86 -1.47
N GLU A 93 -13.92 -23.22 -0.20
CA GLU A 93 -13.65 -24.60 0.22
C GLU A 93 -14.65 -25.57 -0.42
N GLU A 94 -15.92 -25.17 -0.53
CA GLU A 94 -17.00 -25.91 -1.19
C GLU A 94 -16.78 -26.20 -2.69
N PHE A 95 -15.89 -25.47 -3.37
CA PHE A 95 -15.58 -25.63 -4.80
C PHE A 95 -14.09 -25.75 -5.10
N ARG A 96 -13.29 -26.11 -4.09
CA ARG A 96 -11.82 -26.18 -4.19
C ARG A 96 -11.33 -27.07 -5.34
N ASP A 97 -12.08 -28.14 -5.64
CA ASP A 97 -11.75 -29.08 -6.72
C ASP A 97 -12.34 -28.70 -8.08
N LYS A 98 -13.18 -27.65 -8.14
CA LYS A 98 -13.88 -27.20 -9.36
C LYS A 98 -13.34 -25.89 -9.92
N ILE A 99 -12.70 -25.07 -9.09
CA ILE A 99 -12.26 -23.73 -9.46
C ILE A 99 -10.79 -23.57 -9.13
N THR A 100 -9.99 -23.12 -10.11
CA THR A 100 -8.63 -22.65 -9.89
C THR A 100 -8.54 -21.18 -10.26
N PHE A 101 -8.22 -20.34 -9.29
CA PHE A 101 -7.92 -18.93 -9.57
C PHE A 101 -6.44 -18.81 -9.98
N LYS A 102 -6.18 -18.16 -11.12
CA LYS A 102 -4.83 -17.83 -11.58
C LYS A 102 -4.75 -16.34 -11.85
N PHE A 103 -3.72 -15.70 -11.32
CA PHE A 103 -3.41 -14.31 -11.64
C PHE A 103 -2.61 -14.26 -12.94
N ASN A 104 -3.01 -13.40 -13.88
CA ASN A 104 -2.25 -13.16 -15.10
C ASN A 104 -1.38 -11.91 -14.95
N GLU A 105 -0.09 -12.12 -14.72
CA GLU A 105 0.89 -11.05 -14.52
C GLU A 105 1.11 -10.19 -15.78
N SER A 106 0.76 -10.68 -16.97
CA SER A 106 0.96 -9.95 -18.24
C SER A 106 -0.06 -8.83 -18.46
N THR A 107 -1.05 -8.68 -17.58
CA THR A 107 -2.15 -7.70 -17.70
C THR A 107 -2.03 -6.54 -16.70
N LYS A 108 -0.87 -6.39 -16.07
CA LYS A 108 -0.58 -5.34 -15.09
C LYS A 108 -0.18 -4.02 -15.72
#